data_AF-A0A836QMJ4-F1
#
_entry.id   AF-A0A836QMJ4-F1
#
_cell.length_a   1.000
_cell.length_b   1.000
_cell.length_c   1.000
_cell.angle_alpha   90.00
_cell.angle_beta   90.00
_cell.angle_gamma   90.00
#
_symmetry.space_group_name_H-M   'P 1'
#
loop_
_entity.id
_entity.type
_entity.pdbx_description
1 polymer ?
#
loop_
_entity_poly.entity_id
_entity_poly.type
_entity_poly.pdbx_seq_one_letter_code
_entity_poly.pdbx_strand_id
1 'polypeptide(L)'
;MGQSLDRSWVGVGGSFPKGMHKVDMKPIQVNAELLGECGFFAHGEHSGELADLFKFDRRRVLLGEGAAYHLGDECARLKARKVFLVRDPAVAEFERTIRWTLEREGIELVGVYDEVVPNPTVASVDAFAATMAEADCDAVVALGGGSTMDTVKVGLAVATSGGSSADYFGFDQFAEPAKWPLIAMPTTAGTGAEASRVAVVVAEEGKQAVYSDHIQPAVAIVDPLLTRDLPPVLTAITGLDALGHALECTASKKSGAVGDAVARESLRAGLP
;
A
#
# COMPACT_ATOMS: atom_id res chain seq x y z
N MET A 1 37.75 10.78 2.61
CA MET A 1 37.83 10.54 1.15
C MET A 1 36.60 9.69 0.81
N GLY A 2 35.41 10.25 0.63
CA GLY A 2 35.09 11.43 -0.16
C GLY A 2 34.80 10.99 -1.60
N GLN A 3 33.80 10.12 -1.79
CA GLN A 3 33.17 9.95 -3.10
C GLN A 3 31.78 10.57 -2.99
N SER A 4 31.67 11.81 -3.45
CA SER A 4 30.38 12.42 -3.75
C SER A 4 29.79 11.66 -4.94
N LEU A 5 28.79 10.82 -4.68
CA LEU A 5 28.00 10.25 -5.76
C LEU A 5 27.17 11.38 -6.40
N ASP A 6 27.24 11.40 -7.72
CA ASP A 6 26.71 12.44 -8.58
C ASP A 6 25.18 12.60 -8.41
N ARG A 7 24.76 13.81 -8.03
CA ARG A 7 23.36 14.22 -7.82
C ARG A 7 22.69 14.69 -9.12
N SER A 8 23.26 14.39 -10.29
CA SER A 8 22.80 14.85 -11.62
C SER A 8 21.54 14.20 -12.18
N TRP A 9 20.81 13.37 -11.43
CA TRP A 9 19.51 12.78 -11.84
C TRP A 9 18.38 13.83 -12.02
N VAL A 10 18.72 15.12 -11.87
CA VAL A 10 17.89 16.30 -12.08
C VAL A 10 18.17 16.91 -13.46
N GLY A 11 17.83 16.17 -14.52
CA GLY A 11 17.81 16.67 -15.89
C GLY A 11 16.40 17.10 -16.30
N VAL A 12 16.23 18.36 -16.68
CA VAL A 12 15.05 18.90 -17.39
C VAL A 12 15.09 18.36 -18.82
N GLY A 13 14.07 17.60 -19.23
CA GLY A 13 13.95 17.08 -20.60
C GLY A 13 13.77 15.58 -20.64
N GLY A 14 12.62 15.15 -21.17
CA GLY A 14 12.21 13.74 -21.24
C GLY A 14 13.25 12.83 -21.87
N SER A 15 13.91 12.03 -21.03
CA SER A 15 14.37 10.67 -21.35
C SER A 15 14.89 10.00 -20.07
N PHE A 16 14.80 8.67 -20.05
CA PHE A 16 15.34 7.78 -19.02
C PHE A 16 16.76 8.19 -18.61
N PRO A 17 17.14 8.05 -17.33
CA PRO A 17 18.55 8.13 -16.97
C PRO A 17 19.35 7.09 -17.75
N LYS A 18 20.44 7.51 -18.41
CA LYS A 18 21.33 6.61 -19.13
C LYS A 18 21.84 5.53 -18.17
N GLY A 19 21.41 4.29 -18.38
CA GLY A 19 21.83 3.11 -17.62
C GLY A 19 20.74 2.39 -16.85
N MET A 20 19.54 2.98 -16.69
CA MET A 20 18.38 2.19 -16.25
C MET A 20 17.77 1.53 -17.49
N HIS A 21 17.91 0.22 -17.60
CA HIS A 21 17.16 -0.54 -18.58
C HIS A 21 15.69 -0.54 -18.15
N LYS A 22 14.77 -0.47 -19.10
CA LYS A 22 13.40 -0.94 -18.89
C LYS A 22 13.57 -2.37 -18.39
N VAL A 23 13.36 -2.60 -17.10
CA VAL A 23 13.36 -3.95 -16.57
C VAL A 23 12.12 -4.57 -17.21
N ASP A 24 12.30 -5.41 -18.23
CA ASP A 24 11.23 -6.19 -18.86
C ASP A 24 10.74 -7.30 -17.90
N MET A 25 10.57 -6.97 -16.62
CA MET A 25 9.89 -7.80 -15.64
C MET A 25 8.41 -7.43 -15.71
N LYS A 26 7.59 -8.33 -16.26
CA LYS A 26 6.14 -8.20 -16.11
C LYS A 26 5.83 -8.30 -14.61
N PRO A 27 5.24 -7.28 -13.97
CA PRO A 27 4.82 -7.40 -12.58
C PRO A 27 3.89 -8.60 -12.44
N ILE A 28 4.12 -9.42 -11.42
CA ILE A 28 3.33 -10.63 -11.17
C ILE A 28 2.03 -10.20 -10.48
N GLN A 29 0.91 -10.29 -11.18
CA GLN A 29 -0.41 -10.19 -10.55
C GLN A 29 -0.72 -11.50 -9.84
N VAL A 30 -0.75 -11.49 -8.51
CA VAL A 30 -1.16 -12.66 -7.70
C VAL A 30 -2.70 -12.74 -7.66
N ASN A 31 -3.32 -13.67 -8.40
CA ASN A 31 -4.78 -13.85 -8.41
C ASN A 31 -5.19 -15.34 -8.58
N ALA A 32 -6.49 -15.62 -8.55
CA ALA A 32 -7.03 -16.97 -8.74
C ALA A 32 -6.67 -17.59 -10.09
N GLU A 33 -6.42 -16.78 -11.12
CA GLU A 33 -6.09 -17.26 -12.47
C GLU A 33 -4.70 -17.92 -12.51
N LEU A 34 -3.73 -17.43 -11.71
CA LEU A 34 -2.40 -18.06 -11.56
C LEU A 34 -2.46 -19.50 -11.05
N LEU A 35 -3.46 -19.83 -10.22
CA LEU A 35 -3.64 -21.17 -9.65
C LEU A 35 -4.72 -22.00 -10.35
N GLY A 36 -5.45 -21.41 -11.32
CA GLY A 36 -6.53 -22.08 -12.05
C GLY A 36 -6.07 -23.27 -12.89
N GLU A 37 -4.79 -23.30 -13.30
CA GLU A 37 -4.18 -24.41 -14.04
C GLU A 37 -3.52 -25.46 -13.13
N CYS A 38 -3.53 -25.27 -11.80
CA CYS A 38 -2.93 -26.21 -10.87
C CYS A 38 -3.83 -27.45 -10.69
N GLY A 39 -3.30 -28.63 -10.98
CA GLY A 39 -4.03 -29.90 -10.91
C GLY A 39 -4.59 -30.25 -9.52
N PHE A 40 -4.02 -29.69 -8.45
CA PHE A 40 -4.54 -29.83 -7.08
C PHE A 40 -5.87 -29.10 -6.87
N PHE A 41 -6.04 -28.00 -7.59
CA PHE A 41 -7.07 -26.99 -7.40
C PHE A 41 -8.20 -27.07 -8.46
N ALA A 42 -7.95 -27.78 -9.56
CA ALA A 42 -8.88 -27.96 -10.68
C ALA A 42 -10.03 -28.95 -10.43
N HIS A 43 -10.11 -29.59 -9.25
CA HIS A 43 -11.14 -30.59 -8.92
C HIS A 43 -12.18 -30.05 -7.92
N GLY A 44 -13.46 -30.32 -8.19
CA GLY A 44 -14.62 -29.57 -7.68
C GLY A 44 -14.86 -29.52 -6.16
N GLU A 45 -14.18 -30.33 -5.35
CA GLU A 45 -14.20 -30.18 -3.89
C GLU A 45 -13.21 -29.11 -3.40
N HIS A 46 -12.07 -28.95 -4.08
CA HIS A 46 -11.02 -27.99 -3.74
C HIS A 46 -11.21 -26.62 -4.41
N SER A 47 -12.12 -26.47 -5.39
CA SER A 47 -12.46 -25.17 -5.97
C SER A 47 -13.17 -24.24 -4.97
N GLY A 48 -13.92 -24.80 -4.02
CA GLY A 48 -14.49 -24.05 -2.89
C GLY A 48 -13.42 -23.58 -1.91
N GLU A 49 -12.46 -24.46 -1.61
CA GLU A 49 -11.26 -24.11 -0.83
C GLU A 49 -10.44 -23.03 -1.53
N LEU A 50 -10.33 -23.06 -2.86
CA LEU A 50 -9.76 -22.02 -3.73
C LEU A 50 -10.50 -20.70 -3.54
N ALA A 51 -11.83 -20.70 -3.64
CA ALA A 51 -12.63 -19.49 -3.45
C ALA A 51 -12.47 -18.89 -2.04
N ASP A 52 -12.32 -19.72 -1.01
CA ASP A 52 -12.00 -19.28 0.35
C ASP A 52 -10.51 -18.90 0.54
N LEU A 53 -9.59 -19.55 -0.19
CA LEU A 53 -8.16 -19.21 -0.32
C LEU A 53 -8.00 -17.81 -0.94
N PHE A 54 -8.86 -17.46 -1.90
CA PHE A 54 -8.83 -16.24 -2.70
C PHE A 54 -9.88 -15.21 -2.29
N LYS A 55 -10.69 -15.49 -1.26
CA LYS A 55 -11.29 -14.44 -0.42
C LYS A 55 -10.22 -13.63 0.31
N PHE A 56 -8.99 -14.17 0.41
CA PHE A 56 -7.87 -13.61 1.16
C PHE A 56 -7.40 -12.25 0.62
N ASP A 57 -7.45 -12.05 -0.69
CA ASP A 57 -7.05 -10.79 -1.30
C ASP A 57 -7.49 -10.70 -2.77
N ARG A 58 -8.43 -9.81 -3.10
CA ARG A 58 -8.82 -9.52 -4.49
C ARG A 58 -8.02 -8.36 -5.10
N ARG A 59 -7.08 -7.79 -4.35
CA ARG A 59 -6.34 -6.60 -4.73
C ARG A 59 -5.33 -6.93 -5.80
N ARG A 60 -5.04 -5.92 -6.61
CA ARG A 60 -3.99 -6.00 -7.60
C ARG A 60 -2.66 -5.64 -6.95
N VAL A 61 -1.72 -6.57 -6.94
CA VAL A 61 -0.37 -6.34 -6.42
C VAL A 61 0.61 -6.26 -7.58
N LEU A 62 1.40 -5.18 -7.63
CA LEU A 62 2.55 -5.03 -8.52
C LEU A 62 3.78 -5.07 -7.63
N LEU A 63 4.57 -6.15 -7.73
CA LEU A 63 5.78 -6.35 -6.94
C LEU A 63 6.99 -6.38 -7.87
N GLY A 64 8.04 -5.64 -7.52
CA GLY A 64 9.35 -5.73 -8.17
C GLY A 64 10.04 -4.38 -8.37
N GLU A 65 11.32 -4.43 -8.72
CA GLU A 65 12.11 -3.23 -9.03
C GLU A 65 11.49 -2.46 -10.20
N GLY A 66 11.21 -1.18 -9.98
CA GLY A 66 10.58 -0.32 -10.98
C GLY A 66 9.06 -0.45 -11.07
N ALA A 67 8.41 -1.20 -10.16
CA ALA A 67 6.95 -1.27 -10.09
C ALA A 67 6.31 0.11 -9.93
N ALA A 68 6.97 1.06 -9.24
CA ALA A 68 6.49 2.43 -9.08
C ALA A 68 6.27 3.14 -10.43
N TYR A 69 6.99 2.76 -11.49
CA TYR A 69 6.84 3.36 -12.83
C TYR A 69 5.52 2.99 -13.53
N HIS A 70 4.78 2.00 -13.01
CA HIS A 70 3.48 1.59 -13.50
C HIS A 70 2.31 2.30 -12.81
N LEU A 71 2.57 3.26 -11.90
CA LEU A 71 1.50 3.99 -11.22
C LEU A 71 0.54 4.66 -12.21
N GLY A 72 1.07 5.33 -13.24
CA GLY A 72 0.26 5.95 -14.30
C GLY A 72 -0.65 4.93 -14.99
N ASP A 73 -0.10 3.78 -15.38
CA ASP A 73 -0.83 2.68 -16.03
C ASP A 73 -1.98 2.18 -15.14
N GLU A 74 -1.73 2.05 -13.83
CA GLU A 74 -2.73 1.62 -12.86
C GLU A 74 -3.83 2.66 -12.63
N CYS A 75 -3.47 3.94 -12.55
CA CYS A 75 -4.44 5.04 -12.52
C CYS A 75 -5.31 5.05 -13.78
N ALA A 76 -4.70 4.88 -14.97
CA ALA A 76 -5.41 4.81 -16.24
C ALA A 76 -6.36 3.60 -16.30
N ARG A 77 -5.92 2.42 -15.82
CA ARG A 77 -6.74 1.21 -15.70
C ARG A 77 -7.94 1.41 -14.79
N LEU A 78 -7.77 2.17 -13.69
CA LEU A 78 -8.84 2.58 -12.79
C LEU A 78 -9.71 3.71 -13.37
N LYS A 79 -9.44 4.15 -14.60
CA LYS A 79 -10.11 5.26 -15.29
C LYS A 79 -9.96 6.61 -14.58
N ALA A 80 -8.94 6.76 -13.74
CA ALA A 80 -8.64 8.03 -13.11
C ALA A 80 -8.12 9.05 -14.14
N ARG A 81 -8.53 10.30 -13.98
CA ARG A 81 -8.03 11.47 -14.71
C ARG A 81 -7.46 12.51 -13.76
N LYS A 82 -7.94 12.54 -12.53
CA LYS A 82 -7.47 13.37 -11.42
C LYS A 82 -7.04 12.50 -10.25
N VAL A 83 -5.80 12.65 -9.81
CA VAL A 83 -5.22 11.89 -8.69
C VAL A 83 -4.88 12.84 -7.55
N PHE A 84 -5.19 12.41 -6.34
CA PHE A 84 -4.74 13.07 -5.12
C PHE A 84 -3.61 12.25 -4.48
N LEU A 85 -2.48 12.89 -4.16
CA LEU A 85 -1.34 12.22 -3.53
C LEU A 85 -1.34 12.49 -2.03
N VAL A 86 -1.21 11.44 -1.24
CA VAL A 86 -0.91 11.51 0.19
C VAL A 86 0.47 10.93 0.38
N ARG A 87 1.40 11.70 0.96
CA ARG A 87 2.77 11.21 1.16
C ARG A 87 3.31 11.50 2.55
N ASP A 88 4.17 10.62 3.03
CA ASP A 88 5.03 10.94 4.17
C ASP A 88 5.99 12.08 3.77
N PRO A 89 6.16 13.13 4.60
CA PRO A 89 7.16 14.17 4.38
C PRO A 89 8.58 13.63 4.13
N ALA A 90 8.93 12.51 4.75
CA ALA A 90 10.25 11.90 4.65
C ALA A 90 10.55 11.29 3.27
N VAL A 91 9.55 11.16 2.40
CA VAL A 91 9.69 10.57 1.05
C VAL A 91 9.30 11.54 -0.06
N ALA A 92 9.43 12.85 0.22
CA ALA A 92 9.11 13.93 -0.71
C ALA A 92 9.84 13.80 -2.06
N GLU A 93 11.05 13.24 -2.07
CA GLU A 93 11.86 13.05 -3.26
C GLU A 93 11.21 12.13 -4.30
N PHE A 94 10.36 11.20 -3.88
CA PHE A 94 9.66 10.30 -4.79
C PHE A 94 8.45 10.95 -5.47
N GLU A 95 7.96 12.11 -4.99
CA GLU A 95 6.85 12.83 -5.61
C GLU A 95 7.13 13.13 -7.10
N ARG A 96 8.39 13.41 -7.45
CA ARG A 96 8.79 13.63 -8.84
C ARG A 96 8.54 12.40 -9.72
N THR A 97 8.82 11.20 -9.20
CA THR A 97 8.53 9.94 -9.89
C THR A 97 7.02 9.78 -10.10
N ILE A 98 6.23 10.03 -9.05
CA ILE A 98 4.76 9.97 -9.13
C ILE A 98 4.24 10.90 -10.23
N ARG A 99 4.62 12.19 -10.19
CA ARG A 99 4.21 13.18 -11.20
C ARG A 99 4.56 12.73 -12.62
N TRP A 100 5.78 12.26 -12.82
CA TRP A 100 6.21 11.77 -14.12
C TRP A 100 5.37 10.59 -14.64
N THR A 101 5.02 9.64 -13.78
CA THR A 101 4.16 8.51 -14.20
C THR A 101 2.76 8.97 -14.59
N LEU A 102 2.18 9.92 -13.85
CA LEU A 102 0.84 10.47 -14.13
C LEU A 102 0.83 11.30 -15.42
N GLU A 103 1.84 12.16 -15.61
CA GLU A 103 1.99 12.99 -16.81
C GLU A 103 2.07 12.17 -18.10
N ARG A 104 2.77 11.03 -18.07
CA ARG A 104 2.88 10.11 -19.22
C ARG A 104 1.53 9.58 -19.70
N GLU A 105 0.60 9.37 -18.77
CA GLU A 105 -0.76 8.90 -19.07
C GLU A 105 -1.78 10.05 -19.18
N GLY A 106 -1.31 11.31 -19.13
CA GLY A 106 -2.17 12.50 -19.20
C GLY A 106 -3.09 12.66 -17.99
N ILE A 107 -2.66 12.19 -16.82
CA ILE A 107 -3.41 12.23 -15.56
C ILE A 107 -2.95 13.43 -14.74
N GLU A 108 -3.91 14.23 -14.27
CA GLU A 108 -3.67 15.42 -13.48
C GLU A 108 -3.45 15.05 -12.00
N LEU A 109 -2.41 15.60 -11.37
CA LEU A 109 -2.27 15.57 -9.92
C LEU A 109 -2.92 16.81 -9.32
N VAL A 110 -4.10 16.65 -8.71
CA VAL A 110 -4.95 17.76 -8.26
C VAL A 110 -4.64 18.25 -6.83
N GLY A 111 -3.88 17.48 -6.06
CA GLY A 111 -3.54 17.84 -4.70
C GLY A 111 -2.47 16.94 -4.09
N VAL A 112 -1.82 17.47 -3.05
CA VAL A 112 -0.87 16.73 -2.21
C VAL A 112 -1.23 16.99 -0.75
N TYR A 113 -1.31 15.93 0.06
CA TYR A 113 -1.40 16.00 1.51
C TYR A 113 -0.15 15.37 2.12
N ASP A 114 0.56 16.12 2.95
CA ASP A 114 1.78 15.67 3.63
C ASP A 114 1.75 15.91 5.15
N GLU A 115 0.58 16.15 5.73
CA GLU A 115 0.40 16.31 7.19
C GLU A 115 0.19 14.96 7.91
N VAL A 116 0.63 13.85 7.32
CA VAL A 116 0.59 12.53 7.97
C VAL A 116 1.58 12.45 9.13
N VAL A 117 1.18 11.80 10.21
CA VAL A 117 1.99 11.72 11.44
C VAL A 117 2.25 10.27 11.85
N PRO A 118 3.40 9.97 12.48
CA PRO A 118 3.65 8.65 13.06
C PRO A 118 2.60 8.31 14.13
N ASN A 119 2.07 7.09 14.07
CA ASN A 119 0.94 6.63 14.90
C ASN A 119 -0.28 7.58 14.77
N PRO A 120 -1.02 7.50 13.65
CA PRO A 120 -2.04 8.48 13.32
C PRO A 120 -3.10 8.55 14.42
N THR A 121 -3.43 9.76 14.85
CA THR A 121 -4.47 10.03 15.85
C THR A 121 -5.82 10.22 15.19
N VAL A 122 -6.91 10.06 15.96
CA VAL A 122 -8.28 10.40 15.51
C VAL A 122 -8.31 11.79 14.85
N ALA A 123 -7.72 12.79 15.49
CA ALA A 123 -7.66 14.15 14.96
C ALA A 123 -6.92 14.25 13.62
N SER A 124 -5.79 13.54 13.45
CA SER A 124 -5.04 13.56 12.18
C SER A 124 -5.79 12.86 11.05
N VAL A 125 -6.49 11.76 11.35
CA VAL A 125 -7.29 11.02 10.38
C VAL A 125 -8.50 11.84 9.96
N ASP A 126 -9.19 12.46 10.92
CA ASP A 126 -10.37 13.27 10.66
C ASP A 126 -10.03 14.56 9.89
N ALA A 127 -8.85 15.15 10.14
CA ALA A 127 -8.34 16.29 9.35
C ALA A 127 -8.08 15.91 7.89
N PHE A 128 -7.48 14.74 7.65
CA PHE A 128 -7.31 14.22 6.29
C PHE A 128 -8.67 13.91 5.63
N ALA A 129 -9.62 13.31 6.38
CA ALA A 129 -10.96 13.02 5.88
C ALA A 129 -11.70 14.30 5.45
N ALA A 130 -11.59 15.39 6.22
CA ALA A 130 -12.16 16.68 5.86
C ALA A 130 -11.56 17.25 4.56
N THR A 131 -10.23 17.10 4.37
CA THR A 131 -9.56 17.50 3.12
C THR A 131 -10.10 16.70 1.93
N MET A 132 -10.28 15.38 2.10
CA MET A 132 -10.77 14.50 1.04
C MET A 132 -12.24 14.72 0.72
N ALA A 133 -13.06 15.15 1.68
CA ALA A 133 -14.47 15.48 1.43
C ALA A 133 -14.64 16.63 0.43
N GLU A 134 -13.66 17.53 0.33
CA GLU A 134 -13.64 18.67 -0.61
C GLU A 134 -12.85 18.38 -1.89
N ALA A 135 -12.11 17.27 -1.96
CA ALA A 135 -11.24 16.95 -3.07
C ALA A 135 -12.00 16.45 -4.32
N ASP A 136 -11.74 17.09 -5.47
CA ASP A 136 -12.23 16.65 -6.78
C ASP A 136 -11.18 15.75 -7.46
N CYS A 137 -11.11 14.49 -7.03
CA CYS A 137 -10.26 13.47 -7.64
C CYS A 137 -11.01 12.18 -7.94
N ASP A 138 -10.41 11.34 -8.77
CA ASP A 138 -10.93 10.01 -9.16
C ASP A 138 -10.24 8.87 -8.41
N ALA A 139 -9.01 9.08 -7.93
CA ALA A 139 -8.23 8.09 -7.20
C ALA A 139 -7.25 8.76 -6.22
N VAL A 140 -6.82 7.99 -5.21
CA VAL A 140 -5.89 8.46 -4.18
C VAL A 140 -4.66 7.55 -4.14
N VAL A 141 -3.48 8.16 -4.10
CA VAL A 141 -2.20 7.46 -3.96
C VAL A 141 -1.67 7.69 -2.56
N ALA A 142 -1.39 6.63 -1.80
CA ALA A 142 -0.71 6.70 -0.51
C ALA A 142 0.74 6.24 -0.66
N LEU A 143 1.69 7.15 -0.48
CA LEU A 143 3.13 6.91 -0.57
C LEU A 143 3.78 7.11 0.80
N GLY A 144 4.14 6.04 1.49
CA GLY A 144 4.67 6.15 2.84
C GLY A 144 4.76 4.81 3.57
N GLY A 145 4.94 4.86 4.89
CA GLY A 145 4.92 3.68 5.75
C GLY A 145 3.51 3.33 6.23
N GLY A 146 3.42 2.44 7.22
CA GLY A 146 2.14 2.02 7.79
C GLY A 146 1.28 3.16 8.34
N SER A 147 1.89 4.18 8.97
CA SER A 147 1.13 5.34 9.48
C SER A 147 0.43 6.13 8.37
N THR A 148 1.11 6.38 7.24
CA THR A 148 0.50 7.01 6.06
C THR A 148 -0.67 6.19 5.55
N MET A 149 -0.49 4.88 5.44
CA MET A 149 -1.54 4.00 4.92
C MET A 149 -2.74 3.94 5.86
N ASP A 150 -2.51 3.83 7.16
CA ASP A 150 -3.59 3.80 8.16
C ASP A 150 -4.38 5.10 8.16
N THR A 151 -3.71 6.26 8.04
CA THR A 151 -4.38 7.56 7.86
C THR A 151 -5.26 7.55 6.62
N VAL A 152 -4.72 7.13 5.48
CA VAL A 152 -5.44 7.22 4.21
C VAL A 152 -6.61 6.25 4.16
N LYS A 153 -6.40 5.00 4.57
CA LYS A 153 -7.43 3.96 4.61
C LYS A 153 -8.66 4.40 5.40
N VAL A 154 -8.46 4.83 6.64
CA VAL A 154 -9.57 5.22 7.52
C VAL A 154 -10.13 6.56 7.09
N GLY A 155 -9.28 7.53 6.76
CA GLY A 155 -9.76 8.86 6.38
C GLY A 155 -10.56 8.90 5.08
N LEU A 156 -10.24 8.06 4.08
CA LEU A 156 -11.08 7.94 2.87
C LEU A 156 -12.45 7.32 3.17
N ALA A 157 -12.50 6.34 4.06
CA ALA A 157 -13.75 5.73 4.47
C ALA A 157 -14.60 6.71 5.30
N VAL A 158 -13.99 7.46 6.22
CA VAL A 158 -14.65 8.54 6.97
C VAL A 158 -15.12 9.66 6.05
N ALA A 159 -14.32 10.08 5.06
CA ALA A 159 -14.72 11.08 4.08
C ALA A 159 -15.93 10.65 3.24
N THR A 160 -16.14 9.33 3.08
CA THR A 160 -17.27 8.76 2.34
C THR A 160 -18.50 8.61 3.24
N SER A 161 -18.33 8.05 4.43
CA SER A 161 -19.42 7.69 5.34
C SER A 161 -19.80 8.80 6.33
N GLY A 162 -18.96 9.81 6.51
CA GLY A 162 -19.11 10.87 7.52
C GLY A 162 -18.73 10.42 8.94
N GLY A 163 -18.94 11.30 9.91
CA GLY A 163 -18.60 11.05 11.32
C GLY A 163 -17.11 11.25 11.64
N SER A 164 -16.66 10.67 12.74
CA SER A 164 -15.26 10.63 13.16
C SER A 164 -14.68 9.23 12.95
N SER A 165 -13.37 9.12 12.71
CA SER A 165 -12.66 7.84 12.70
C SER A 165 -12.85 7.03 13.98
N ALA A 166 -13.11 7.68 15.13
CA ALA A 166 -13.42 7.01 16.39
C ALA A 166 -14.73 6.21 16.37
N ASP A 167 -15.68 6.57 15.49
CA ASP A 167 -16.97 5.89 15.36
C ASP A 167 -16.84 4.50 14.72
N TYR A 168 -15.68 4.20 14.11
CA TYR A 168 -15.47 3.02 13.26
C TYR A 168 -14.48 1.99 13.84
N PHE A 169 -14.09 2.12 15.12
CA PHE A 169 -13.23 1.13 15.77
C PHE A 169 -13.91 -0.24 15.89
N GLY A 170 -13.11 -1.30 15.77
CA GLY A 170 -13.58 -2.68 15.79
C GLY A 170 -13.82 -3.25 14.40
N PHE A 171 -14.73 -4.23 14.31
CA PHE A 171 -14.94 -5.03 13.10
C PHE A 171 -16.11 -4.50 12.28
N ASP A 172 -15.84 -4.28 10.99
CA ASP A 172 -16.79 -4.08 9.90
C ASP A 172 -17.86 -3.00 10.21
N GLN A 173 -17.41 -1.87 10.78
CA GLN A 173 -18.27 -0.72 11.12
C GLN A 173 -18.62 0.16 9.90
N PHE A 174 -17.82 0.11 8.82
CA PHE A 174 -18.15 0.79 7.57
C PHE A 174 -19.19 -0.01 6.79
N ALA A 175 -20.25 0.66 6.34
CA ALA A 175 -21.33 0.04 5.59
C ALA A 175 -21.02 -0.09 4.08
N GLU A 176 -20.10 0.71 3.57
CA GLU A 176 -19.72 0.76 2.16
C GLU A 176 -18.22 1.07 1.98
N PRO A 177 -17.60 0.69 0.84
CA PRO A 177 -16.23 1.06 0.52
C PRO A 177 -16.06 2.56 0.33
N ALA A 178 -14.84 3.04 0.54
CA ALA A 178 -14.49 4.43 0.22
C ALA A 178 -14.79 4.75 -1.25
N LYS A 179 -15.28 5.97 -1.50
CA LYS A 179 -15.64 6.48 -2.84
C LYS A 179 -14.47 6.40 -3.84
N TRP A 180 -13.24 6.60 -3.36
CA TRP A 180 -12.05 6.63 -4.20
C TRP A 180 -11.24 5.33 -4.09
N PRO A 181 -10.86 4.70 -5.21
CA PRO A 181 -9.89 3.62 -5.17
C PRO A 181 -8.54 4.13 -4.63
N LEU A 182 -8.02 3.40 -3.65
CA LEU A 182 -6.72 3.66 -3.03
C LEU A 182 -5.62 2.83 -3.72
N ILE A 183 -4.55 3.49 -4.12
CA ILE A 183 -3.31 2.87 -4.59
C ILE A 183 -2.25 3.05 -3.48
N ALA A 184 -1.84 1.96 -2.85
CA ALA A 184 -0.85 1.96 -1.77
C ALA A 184 0.56 1.69 -2.31
N MET A 185 1.51 2.52 -1.92
CA MET A 185 2.92 2.45 -2.31
C MET A 185 3.80 2.46 -1.05
N PRO A 186 4.11 1.28 -0.48
CA PRO A 186 4.92 1.21 0.74
C PRO A 186 6.36 1.67 0.52
N THR A 187 6.85 2.43 1.50
CA THR A 187 8.26 2.86 1.61
C THR A 187 8.96 2.22 2.81
N THR A 188 8.29 1.29 3.49
CA THR A 188 8.82 0.45 4.56
C THR A 188 8.48 -1.02 4.33
N ALA A 189 9.38 -1.93 4.68
CA ALA A 189 9.20 -3.38 4.51
C ALA A 189 8.88 -4.04 5.87
N GLY A 190 7.67 -3.79 6.40
CA GLY A 190 7.29 -4.24 7.74
C GLY A 190 5.80 -4.51 7.95
N THR A 191 5.01 -3.44 7.96
CA THR A 191 3.63 -3.48 8.47
C THR A 191 2.65 -4.28 7.63
N GLY A 192 2.92 -4.47 6.34
CA GLY A 192 1.99 -5.08 5.38
C GLY A 192 0.69 -4.28 5.23
N ALA A 193 0.69 -2.98 5.56
CA ALA A 193 -0.51 -2.16 5.56
C ALA A 193 -1.09 -2.01 4.14
N GLU A 194 -0.27 -2.02 3.09
CA GLU A 194 -0.73 -2.07 1.70
C GLU A 194 -1.57 -3.34 1.41
N ALA A 195 -1.30 -4.41 2.16
CA ALA A 195 -1.89 -5.74 2.01
C ALA A 195 -2.78 -6.14 3.20
N SER A 196 -3.19 -5.21 4.08
CA SER A 196 -4.06 -5.54 5.22
C SER A 196 -5.45 -4.91 5.09
N ARG A 197 -6.45 -5.56 5.72
CA ARG A 197 -7.78 -4.99 6.00
C ARG A 197 -7.85 -4.24 7.34
N VAL A 198 -6.68 -3.94 7.90
CA VAL A 198 -6.51 -3.38 9.23
C VAL A 198 -5.87 -2.01 9.10
N ALA A 199 -6.32 -1.10 9.96
CA ALA A 199 -5.64 0.16 10.21
C ALA A 199 -5.62 0.43 11.72
N VAL A 200 -4.55 1.04 12.22
CA VAL A 200 -4.40 1.38 13.63
C VAL A 200 -4.44 2.90 13.80
N VAL A 201 -5.32 3.37 14.69
CA VAL A 201 -5.50 4.79 15.02
C VAL A 201 -5.34 4.97 16.53
N VAL A 202 -4.62 6.01 16.94
CA VAL A 202 -4.43 6.36 18.36
C VAL A 202 -5.63 7.20 18.82
N ALA A 203 -6.32 6.71 19.84
CA ALA A 203 -7.37 7.40 20.58
C ALA A 203 -6.92 7.68 22.02
N GLU A 204 -7.79 8.28 22.83
CA GLU A 204 -7.51 8.59 24.24
C GLU A 204 -7.24 7.32 25.06
N GLU A 205 -7.93 6.22 24.75
CA GLU A 205 -7.78 4.92 25.39
C GLU A 205 -6.58 4.11 24.88
N GLY A 206 -5.81 4.67 23.93
CA GLY A 206 -4.63 4.05 23.33
C GLY A 206 -4.85 3.64 21.86
N LYS A 207 -4.06 2.66 21.39
CA LYS A 207 -4.13 2.18 20.01
C LYS A 207 -5.42 1.38 19.79
N GLN A 208 -6.28 1.90 18.92
CA GLN A 208 -7.50 1.26 18.46
C GLN A 208 -7.31 0.75 17.03
N ALA A 209 -7.98 -0.35 16.70
CA ALA A 209 -7.88 -0.96 15.38
C ALA A 209 -9.23 -0.92 14.68
N VAL A 210 -9.20 -0.59 13.39
CA VAL A 210 -10.31 -0.71 12.45
C VAL A 210 -10.05 -1.94 11.59
N TYR A 211 -11.01 -2.85 11.54
CA TYR A 211 -10.98 -4.03 10.68
C TYR A 211 -12.11 -3.93 9.67
N SER A 212 -11.81 -3.78 8.38
CA SER A 212 -12.85 -3.76 7.36
C SER A 212 -12.31 -4.09 5.98
N ASP A 213 -13.07 -4.88 5.22
CA ASP A 213 -12.76 -5.13 3.80
C ASP A 213 -12.96 -3.85 2.95
N HIS A 214 -13.69 -2.86 3.47
CA HIS A 214 -13.99 -1.58 2.81
C HIS A 214 -12.85 -0.56 2.85
N ILE A 215 -11.81 -0.81 3.65
CA ILE A 215 -10.62 0.05 3.74
C ILE A 215 -9.41 -0.54 3.02
N GLN A 216 -9.57 -1.68 2.33
CA GLN A 216 -8.48 -2.32 1.60
C GLN A 216 -8.08 -1.48 0.37
N PRO A 217 -6.77 -1.29 0.10
CA PRO A 217 -6.32 -0.63 -1.12
C PRO A 217 -6.78 -1.40 -2.37
N ALA A 218 -7.19 -0.71 -3.43
CA ALA A 218 -7.51 -1.37 -4.70
C ALA A 218 -6.26 -1.93 -5.39
N VAL A 219 -5.11 -1.26 -5.21
CA VAL A 219 -3.82 -1.64 -5.78
C VAL A 219 -2.73 -1.47 -4.72
N ALA A 220 -1.81 -2.43 -4.64
CA ALA A 220 -0.55 -2.31 -3.89
C ALA A 220 0.62 -2.33 -4.88
N ILE A 221 1.43 -1.28 -4.92
CA ILE A 221 2.64 -1.19 -5.76
C ILE A 221 3.85 -1.23 -4.83
N VAL A 222 4.45 -2.42 -4.73
CA VAL A 222 5.57 -2.71 -3.83
C VAL A 222 6.86 -2.70 -4.65
N ASP A 223 7.57 -1.58 -4.59
CA ASP A 223 8.83 -1.37 -5.30
C ASP A 223 10.00 -1.26 -4.30
N PRO A 224 10.96 -2.21 -4.30
CA PRO A 224 12.13 -2.17 -3.42
C PRO A 224 12.97 -0.89 -3.56
N LEU A 225 12.87 -0.16 -4.67
CA LEU A 225 13.56 1.13 -4.83
C LEU A 225 12.98 2.22 -3.92
N LEU A 226 11.71 2.10 -3.51
CA LEU A 226 11.06 3.03 -2.58
C LEU A 226 11.46 2.79 -1.12
N THR A 227 12.00 1.61 -0.81
CA THR A 227 12.49 1.25 0.53
C THR A 227 14.01 1.35 0.65
N ARG A 228 14.74 1.51 -0.46
CA ARG A 228 16.20 1.42 -0.52
C ARG A 228 16.92 2.41 0.39
N ASP A 229 16.40 3.63 0.45
CA ASP A 229 17.05 4.74 1.15
C ASP A 229 16.50 4.90 2.59
N LEU A 230 15.71 3.92 3.07
CA LEU A 230 15.23 3.86 4.44
C LEU A 230 16.42 3.80 5.43
N PRO A 231 16.45 4.62 6.49
CA PRO A 231 17.54 4.61 7.47
C PRO A 231 17.76 3.22 8.07
N PRO A 232 19.01 2.76 8.29
CA PRO A 232 19.31 1.39 8.73
C PRO A 232 18.57 0.94 10.00
N VAL A 233 18.36 1.87 10.95
CA VAL A 233 17.60 1.59 12.18
C VAL A 233 16.12 1.34 11.86
N LEU A 234 15.52 2.11 10.96
CA LEU A 234 14.13 1.90 10.54
C LEU A 234 13.99 0.62 9.70
N THR A 235 14.97 0.30 8.86
CA THR A 235 15.03 -1.00 8.16
C THR A 235 15.03 -2.16 9.15
N ALA A 236 15.88 -2.11 10.18
CA ALA A 236 15.92 -3.15 11.21
C ALA A 236 14.60 -3.25 11.99
N ILE A 237 14.01 -2.11 12.39
CA ILE A 237 12.74 -2.09 13.14
C ILE A 237 11.61 -2.67 12.30
N THR A 238 11.48 -2.24 11.05
CA THR A 238 10.40 -2.70 10.16
C THR A 238 10.58 -4.15 9.73
N GLY A 239 11.82 -4.60 9.51
CA GLY A 239 12.10 -6.01 9.30
C GLY A 239 11.74 -6.88 10.52
N LEU A 240 12.05 -6.41 11.74
CA LEU A 240 11.67 -7.12 12.97
C LEU A 240 10.14 -7.16 13.16
N ASP A 241 9.43 -6.13 12.73
CA ASP A 241 7.96 -6.10 12.70
C ASP A 241 7.39 -7.18 11.76
N ALA A 242 7.89 -7.26 10.51
CA ALA A 242 7.53 -8.33 9.58
C ALA A 242 7.85 -9.73 10.12
N LEU A 243 9.00 -9.89 10.78
CA LEU A 243 9.38 -11.13 11.45
C LEU A 243 8.40 -11.49 12.58
N GLY A 244 8.02 -10.49 13.38
CA GLY A 244 7.01 -10.62 14.42
C GLY A 244 5.68 -11.13 13.86
N HIS A 245 5.18 -10.50 12.79
CA HIS A 245 3.96 -10.95 12.11
C HIS A 245 4.04 -12.41 11.65
N ALA A 246 5.17 -12.83 11.07
CA ALA A 246 5.35 -14.21 10.63
C ALA A 246 5.36 -15.20 11.81
N LEU A 247 6.07 -14.87 12.90
CA LEU A 247 6.10 -15.69 14.11
C LEU A 247 4.71 -15.80 14.75
N GLU A 248 4.02 -14.67 14.92
CA GLU A 248 2.66 -14.61 15.46
C GLU A 248 1.67 -15.41 14.61
N CYS A 249 1.80 -15.34 13.27
CA CYS A 249 0.98 -16.13 12.35
C CYS A 249 1.15 -17.63 12.62
N THR A 250 2.39 -18.12 12.69
CA THR A 250 2.66 -19.56 12.94
C THR A 250 2.30 -20.02 14.36
N ALA A 251 2.27 -19.11 15.33
CA ALA A 251 1.89 -19.41 16.71
C ALA A 251 0.39 -19.23 16.98
N SER A 252 -0.36 -18.64 16.04
CA SER A 252 -1.77 -18.30 16.21
C SER A 252 -2.67 -19.52 16.29
N LYS A 253 -3.64 -19.51 17.21
CA LYS A 253 -4.71 -20.52 17.25
C LYS A 253 -5.67 -20.44 16.05
N LYS A 254 -5.57 -19.37 15.25
CA LYS A 254 -6.34 -19.14 14.02
C LYS A 254 -5.48 -19.33 12.77
N SER A 255 -4.31 -19.96 12.88
CA SER A 255 -3.48 -20.23 11.71
C SER A 255 -4.18 -21.17 10.73
N GLY A 256 -3.82 -21.05 9.46
CA GLY A 256 -4.32 -21.90 8.39
C GLY A 256 -3.19 -22.20 7.41
N ALA A 257 -3.35 -23.21 6.57
CA ALA A 257 -2.27 -23.73 5.72
C ALA A 257 -1.60 -22.64 4.85
N VAL A 258 -2.39 -21.70 4.31
CA VAL A 258 -1.88 -20.57 3.51
C VAL A 258 -1.06 -19.60 4.36
N GLY A 259 -1.61 -19.16 5.49
CA GLY A 259 -0.93 -18.25 6.41
C GLY A 259 0.38 -18.84 6.90
N ASP A 260 0.38 -20.12 7.29
CA ASP A 260 1.59 -20.83 7.70
C ASP A 260 2.62 -20.95 6.58
N ALA A 261 2.20 -21.22 5.34
CA ALA A 261 3.11 -21.30 4.20
C ALA A 261 3.79 -19.96 3.92
N VAL A 262 3.00 -18.87 3.88
CA VAL A 262 3.52 -17.51 3.69
C VAL A 262 4.44 -17.12 4.84
N ALA A 263 4.02 -17.35 6.08
CA ALA A 263 4.82 -17.01 7.26
C ALA A 263 6.15 -17.78 7.31
N ARG A 264 6.17 -19.07 6.95
CA ARG A 264 7.41 -19.86 6.86
C ARG A 264 8.34 -19.35 5.78
N GLU A 265 7.82 -18.96 4.62
CA GLU A 265 8.64 -18.38 3.57
C GLU A 265 9.18 -17.01 3.97
N SER A 266 8.38 -16.16 4.63
CA SER A 266 8.85 -14.90 5.21
C SER A 266 9.98 -15.11 6.22
N LEU A 267 9.85 -16.11 7.11
CA LEU A 267 10.90 -16.49 8.07
C LEU A 267 12.17 -16.97 7.37
N ARG A 268 12.04 -17.66 6.24
CA ARG A 268 13.17 -18.16 5.45
C ARG A 268 13.86 -17.04 4.68
N ALA A 269 13.10 -16.11 4.11
CA ALA A 269 13.62 -14.96 3.38
C ALA A 269 14.43 -14.03 4.29
N GLY A 270 14.05 -13.95 5.58
CA GLY A 270 14.80 -13.21 6.60
C GLY A 270 14.44 -11.73 6.65
N LEU A 271 15.31 -10.94 7.30
CA LEU A 271 15.16 -9.49 7.36
C LEU A 271 15.58 -8.86 6.01
N PRO A 272 14.85 -7.84 5.52
CA PRO A 272 15.23 -7.09 4.33
C PRO A 272 16.58 -6.36 4.48
#